data_AF-A0A848FWI4-F1
#
_entry.id   AF-A0A848FWI4-F1
#
_cell.length_a   1.000
_cell.length_b   1.000
_cell.length_c   1.000
_cell.angle_alpha   90.00
_cell.angle_beta   90.00
_cell.angle_gamma   90.00
#
_symmetry.space_group_name_H-M   'P 1'
#
loop_
_entity.id
_entity.type
_entity.pdbx_description
1 polymer ?
#
loop_
_entity_poly.entity_id
_entity_poly.type
_entity_poly.pdbx_seq_one_letter_code
_entity_poly.pdbx_strand_id
1 'polypeptide(L)'
;MMACQFCADEDGNCLFPYYGAAPHTCFYKIPGSTIGQSQPDPRESWPKHFKEDPDSPGEGAYLYCPECFDRAFMLDEHIGIGAAGMATANWHYDSEGTAV
;
A
#
# COMPACT_ATOMS: atom_id res chain seq x y z
N MET A 1 -16.66 -7.84 6.77
CA MET A 1 -15.25 -7.52 6.42
C MET A 1 -14.86 -8.40 5.26
N MET A 2 -14.58 -7.86 4.09
CA MET A 2 -13.94 -8.63 3.03
C MET A 2 -12.83 -7.76 2.44
N ALA A 3 -11.59 -8.25 2.51
CA ALA A 3 -10.52 -7.74 1.67
C ALA A 3 -10.99 -7.81 0.21
N CYS A 4 -10.64 -6.82 -0.62
CA CYS A 4 -11.00 -6.88 -2.03
C CYS A 4 -10.16 -7.94 -2.74
N GLN A 5 -10.57 -8.37 -3.94
CA GLN A 5 -9.85 -9.37 -4.72
C GLN A 5 -8.37 -9.02 -5.04
N PHE A 6 -7.96 -7.76 -4.85
CA PHE A 6 -6.59 -7.30 -5.09
C PHE A 6 -5.71 -7.37 -3.83
N CYS A 7 -6.30 -7.57 -2.65
CA CYS A 7 -5.58 -7.67 -1.38
C CYS A 7 -5.98 -8.87 -0.54
N ALA A 8 -6.91 -9.69 -1.02
CA ALA A 8 -7.32 -10.92 -0.41
C ALA A 8 -6.42 -12.08 -0.87
N ASP A 9 -6.07 -12.98 0.04
CA ASP A 9 -5.62 -14.33 -0.31
C ASP A 9 -6.81 -15.22 -0.76
N GLU A 10 -6.54 -16.50 -1.01
CA GLU A 10 -7.55 -17.48 -1.41
C GLU A 10 -8.65 -17.72 -0.37
N ASP A 11 -8.37 -17.43 0.90
CA ASP A 11 -9.27 -17.55 2.04
C ASP A 11 -10.00 -16.22 2.36
N GLY A 12 -9.70 -15.14 1.63
CA GLY A 12 -10.29 -13.82 1.84
C GLY A 12 -9.57 -12.95 2.87
N ASN A 13 -8.41 -13.37 3.38
CA ASN A 13 -7.64 -12.60 4.36
C ASN A 13 -6.86 -11.47 3.69
N CYS A 14 -6.77 -10.33 4.38
CA CYS A 14 -6.00 -9.18 3.89
C CYS A 14 -4.50 -9.47 3.92
N LEU A 15 -3.81 -9.26 2.80
CA LEU A 15 -2.37 -9.42 2.62
C LEU A 15 -1.55 -8.20 3.08
N PHE A 16 -2.20 -7.13 3.54
CA PHE A 16 -1.54 -5.93 4.04
C PHE A 16 -1.45 -5.95 5.58
N PRO A 17 -0.37 -5.42 6.19
CA PRO A 17 0.79 -4.82 5.52
C PRO A 17 1.67 -5.88 4.83
N TYR A 18 2.26 -5.49 3.70
CA TYR A 18 3.18 -6.33 2.92
C TYR A 18 4.56 -5.69 2.88
N TYR A 19 5.60 -6.42 3.28
CA TYR A 19 6.98 -5.96 3.23
C TYR A 19 7.65 -6.36 1.91
N GLY A 20 8.35 -5.42 1.27
CA GLY A 20 9.09 -5.68 0.04
C GLY A 20 9.87 -4.47 -0.47
N ALA A 21 10.35 -4.58 -1.71
CA ALA A 21 11.10 -3.50 -2.34
C ALA A 21 10.25 -2.23 -2.51
N ALA A 22 10.88 -1.08 -2.28
CA ALA A 22 10.35 0.23 -2.64
C ALA A 22 10.04 0.28 -4.15
N PRO A 23 9.17 1.19 -4.61
CA PRO A 23 8.96 1.40 -6.04
C PRO A 23 10.29 1.55 -6.79
N HIS A 24 10.46 0.76 -7.85
CA HIS A 24 11.74 0.65 -8.53
C HIS A 24 11.56 0.31 -10.00
N THR A 25 12.58 0.68 -10.77
CA THR A 25 12.75 0.23 -12.14
C THR A 25 13.54 -1.08 -12.15
N CYS A 26 12.93 -2.15 -12.67
CA CYS A 26 13.61 -3.44 -12.82
C CYS A 26 14.60 -3.47 -13.99
N PHE A 27 15.58 -4.37 -13.90
CA PHE A 27 16.66 -4.59 -14.89
C PHE A 27 16.24 -4.49 -16.36
N TYR A 28 15.08 -5.02 -16.76
CA TYR A 28 14.66 -5.02 -18.18
C TYR A 28 14.51 -3.61 -18.80
N LYS A 29 14.44 -2.56 -17.97
CA LYS A 29 14.39 -1.15 -18.38
C LYS A 29 15.70 -0.39 -18.15
N ILE A 30 16.72 -1.02 -17.56
CA ILE A 30 18.00 -0.39 -17.25
C ILE A 30 19.04 -0.89 -18.26
N PRO A 31 19.54 -0.03 -19.17
CA PRO A 31 20.55 -0.43 -20.16
C PRO A 31 21.79 -1.04 -19.51
N GLY A 32 22.19 -2.24 -19.95
CA GLY A 32 23.39 -2.94 -19.46
C GLY A 32 23.25 -3.64 -18.11
N SER A 33 22.04 -3.68 -17.53
CA SER A 33 21.80 -4.37 -16.25
C SER A 33 21.66 -5.90 -16.41
N THR A 34 21.84 -6.61 -15.30
CA THR A 34 21.64 -8.07 -15.20
C THR A 34 20.35 -8.38 -14.42
N ILE A 35 19.75 -9.55 -14.66
CA ILE A 35 18.61 -10.06 -13.89
C ILE A 35 18.89 -9.94 -12.38
N GLY A 36 17.92 -9.39 -11.64
CA GLY A 36 18.02 -9.17 -10.20
C GLY A 36 18.53 -7.78 -9.80
N GLN A 37 18.99 -6.97 -10.76
CA GLN A 37 19.28 -5.56 -10.50
C GLN A 37 18.02 -4.71 -10.61
N SER A 38 17.91 -3.73 -9.73
CA SER A 38 16.86 -2.72 -9.74
C SER A 38 17.43 -1.38 -9.27
N GLN A 39 16.77 -0.31 -9.67
CA GLN A 39 17.06 1.02 -9.17
C GLN A 39 15.79 1.56 -8.50
N PRO A 40 15.84 1.90 -7.20
CA PRO A 40 14.72 2.56 -6.55
C PRO A 40 14.36 3.86 -7.27
N ASP A 41 13.07 4.11 -7.42
CA ASP A 41 12.57 5.39 -7.92
C ASP A 41 12.85 6.48 -6.86
N PRO A 42 12.83 7.78 -7.23
CA PRO A 42 12.98 8.86 -6.26
C PRO A 42 11.99 8.76 -5.10
N ARG A 43 12.43 9.04 -3.88
CA ARG A 43 11.61 8.90 -2.65
C ARG A 43 10.33 9.72 -2.71
N GLU A 44 10.38 10.86 -3.38
CA GLU A 44 9.27 11.79 -3.54
C GLU A 44 8.16 11.23 -4.45
N SER A 45 8.47 10.23 -5.29
CA SER A 45 7.48 9.55 -6.14
C SER A 45 6.91 8.29 -5.49
N TRP A 46 7.38 7.89 -4.32
CA TRP A 46 6.85 6.71 -3.65
C TRP A 46 5.40 6.96 -3.19
N PRO A 47 4.54 5.93 -3.28
CA PRO A 47 3.15 6.10 -2.90
C PRO A 47 3.05 6.31 -1.39
N LYS A 48 2.06 7.10 -0.95
CA LYS A 48 1.83 7.42 0.47
C LYS A 48 1.63 6.20 1.37
N HIS A 49 1.24 5.08 0.79
CA HIS A 49 1.01 3.82 1.51
C HIS A 49 2.28 2.98 1.67
N PHE A 50 3.42 3.43 1.15
CA PHE A 50 4.72 2.80 1.37
C PHE A 50 5.48 3.53 2.48
N LYS A 51 5.97 2.77 3.46
CA LYS A 51 6.85 3.26 4.52
C LYS A 51 8.15 2.51 4.47
N GLU A 52 9.22 3.22 4.17
CA GLU A 52 10.57 2.64 4.11
C GLU A 52 11.02 2.16 5.50
N ASP A 53 11.76 1.06 5.49
CA ASP A 53 12.49 0.56 6.63
C ASP A 53 13.74 1.42 6.88
N PRO A 54 13.90 2.04 8.06
CA PRO A 54 15.09 2.84 8.36
C PRO A 54 16.39 2.03 8.38
N ASP A 55 16.31 0.70 8.60
CA ASP A 55 17.46 -0.19 8.68
C ASP A 55 17.80 -0.85 7.33
N SER A 56 16.89 -0.82 6.36
CA SER A 56 17.06 -1.39 5.01
C SER A 56 16.63 -0.41 3.90
N PRO A 57 17.51 0.54 3.50
CA PRO A 57 17.17 1.53 2.48
C PRO A 57 16.79 0.89 1.13
N GLY A 58 15.64 1.29 0.58
CA GLY A 58 15.07 0.69 -0.63
C GLY A 58 14.11 -0.48 -0.37
N GLU A 59 13.89 -0.87 0.88
CA GLU A 59 12.89 -1.85 1.30
C GLU A 59 11.94 -1.22 2.33
N GLY A 60 10.77 -1.83 2.53
CA GLY A 60 9.79 -1.31 3.48
C GLY A 60 8.42 -1.98 3.38
N ALA A 61 7.45 -1.41 4.08
CA ALA A 61 6.10 -1.95 4.16
C ALA A 61 5.11 -1.11 3.35
N TYR A 62 4.32 -1.79 2.52
CA TYR A 62 3.08 -1.27 1.97
C TYR A 62 1.96 -1.50 3.00
N LEU A 63 1.32 -0.43 3.47
CA LEU A 63 0.47 -0.45 4.66
C LEU A 63 -1.00 -0.76 4.37
N TYR A 64 -1.50 -0.40 3.19
CA TYR A 64 -2.89 -0.61 2.79
C TYR A 64 -3.04 -0.80 1.28
N CYS A 65 -4.14 -1.44 0.89
CA CYS A 65 -4.49 -1.67 -0.50
C CYS A 65 -4.99 -0.37 -1.17
N PRO A 66 -4.37 0.08 -2.28
CA PRO A 66 -4.79 1.30 -2.96
C PRO A 66 -6.22 1.20 -3.50
N GLU A 67 -6.62 0.02 -3.99
CA GLU A 67 -7.99 -0.22 -4.48
C GLU A 67 -9.05 -0.13 -3.38
N CYS A 68 -8.74 -0.59 -2.16
CA CYS A 68 -9.64 -0.44 -1.03
C CYS A 68 -9.72 1.02 -0.56
N PHE A 69 -8.60 1.75 -0.61
CA PHE A 69 -8.54 3.14 -0.18
C PHE A 69 -9.28 4.06 -1.16
N ASP A 70 -9.05 3.91 -2.46
CA ASP A 70 -9.77 4.66 -3.50
C ASP A 70 -11.27 4.34 -3.49
N ARG A 71 -11.65 3.08 -3.21
CA ARG A 71 -13.06 2.70 -3.01
C ARG A 71 -13.66 3.31 -1.75
N ALA A 72 -12.93 3.39 -0.64
CA ALA A 72 -13.42 4.05 0.57
C ALA A 72 -13.70 5.54 0.29
N PHE A 73 -12.87 6.19 -0.52
CA PHE A 73 -13.08 7.57 -0.99
C PHE A 73 -14.31 7.69 -1.91
N MET A 74 -14.52 6.74 -2.83
CA MET A 74 -15.67 6.72 -3.75
C MET A 74 -17.00 6.36 -3.06
N LEU A 75 -16.97 5.59 -1.97
CA LEU A 75 -18.14 5.23 -1.17
C LEU A 75 -18.59 6.39 -0.24
N ASP A 76 -17.73 7.37 0.03
CA ASP A 76 -18.08 8.62 0.73
C ASP A 76 -19.05 9.46 -0.10
N GLU A 77 -18.81 9.60 -1.42
CA GLU A 77 -19.71 10.38 -2.30
C GLU A 77 -21.08 9.72 -2.57
N HIS A 78 -21.19 8.39 -2.47
CA HIS A 78 -22.39 7.67 -2.92
C HIS A 78 -23.24 7.04 -1.80
N ILE A 79 -22.72 6.86 -0.58
CA ILE A 79 -23.44 6.15 0.49
C ILE A 79 -23.55 6.97 1.79
N GLY A 80 -22.87 8.11 1.91
CA GLY A 80 -23.02 8.99 3.08
C GLY A 80 -22.57 8.35 4.40
N ILE A 81 -21.73 7.31 4.33
CA ILE A 81 -20.97 6.81 5.47
C ILE A 81 -19.76 7.72 5.65
N GLY A 82 -20.03 8.99 6.02
CA GLY A 82 -18.98 9.92 6.45
C GLY A 82 -18.09 9.29 7.53
N ALA A 83 -16.93 9.90 7.80
CA ALA A 83 -15.84 9.55 8.74
C ALA A 83 -15.98 8.33 9.69
N ALA A 84 -17.16 8.08 10.28
CA ALA A 84 -17.52 6.83 10.95
C ALA A 84 -17.34 5.56 10.09
N GLY A 85 -17.50 5.62 8.75
CA GLY A 85 -17.25 4.47 7.87
C GLY A 85 -15.79 4.02 7.87
N MET A 86 -14.86 4.97 7.92
CA MET A 86 -13.42 4.71 8.03
C MET A 86 -13.07 3.99 9.33
N ALA A 87 -13.77 4.29 10.44
CA ALA A 87 -13.57 3.63 11.74
C ALA A 87 -14.10 2.19 11.80
N THR A 88 -14.94 1.76 10.84
CA THR A 88 -15.46 0.37 10.78
C THR A 88 -14.61 -0.56 9.91
N ALA A 89 -13.73 0.00 9.07
CA ALA A 89 -12.62 -0.75 8.54
C ALA A 89 -11.60 -0.82 9.68
N ASN A 90 -11.45 -1.98 10.34
CA ASN A 90 -10.48 -2.26 11.44
C ASN A 90 -9.02 -2.05 11.00
N TRP A 91 -8.69 -0.85 10.59
CA TRP A 91 -7.35 -0.35 10.52
C TRP A 91 -7.12 0.27 11.89
N HIS A 92 -6.13 -0.25 12.62
CA HIS A 92 -5.60 0.35 13.83
C HIS A 92 -4.87 1.66 13.49
N TYR A 93 -5.44 2.50 12.62
CA TYR A 93 -4.84 3.71 12.13
C TYR A 93 -5.92 4.79 12.03
N ASP A 94 -5.63 5.97 12.55
CA ASP A 94 -6.53 7.12 12.47
C ASP A 94 -6.62 7.68 11.04
N SER A 95 -7.47 8.70 10.85
CA SER A 95 -7.65 9.40 9.57
C SER A 95 -6.37 10.08 9.04
N GLU A 96 -5.32 10.17 9.85
CA GLU A 96 -4.01 10.71 9.49
C GLU A 96 -2.96 9.61 9.24
N GLY A 97 -3.34 8.33 9.39
CA GLY A 97 -2.46 7.17 9.19
C GLY A 97 -1.58 6.83 10.39
N THR A 98 -1.89 7.34 11.58
CA THR A 98 -1.16 7.06 12.83
C THR A 98 -1.75 5.85 13.55
N ALA A 99 -0.90 4.95 14.04
CA ALA A 99 -1.36 3.74 14.72
C ALA A 99 -2.15 4.06 16.02
N VAL A 100 -3.32 3.43 16.22
CA VAL A 100 -4.22 3.56 17.40
C VAL A 100 -4.53 2.23 18.06
#